data_AF-A0A2T7X3E2-F1
#
_entry.id   AF-A0A2T7X3E2-F1
#
_cell.length_a   1.000
_cell.length_b   1.000
_cell.length_c   1.000
_cell.angle_alpha   90.00
_cell.angle_beta   90.00
_cell.angle_gamma   90.00
#
_symmetry.space_group_name_H-M   'P 1'
#
loop_
_entity.id
_entity.type
_entity.pdbx_description
1 polymer ?
#
loop_
_entity_poly.entity_id
_entity_poly.type
_entity_poly.pdbx_seq_one_letter_code
_entity_poly.pdbx_strand_id
1 'polypeptide(L)'
;MPAGFQGKSTHAGFNILGSGVSDPSKHNSGIRFNKLSSTLFADIAIRQTGGPGIEGVASPGNAVYLCDLERIVVSTPVDAQVNDVPYWFFNEMNGVRLRGCAIRSTTTTNDCGVSGAVVFTSNSSYSAQSSLIDGFWVENIHVPTDGTIIAVQANKYIFTDIQFFDAHKLPGATGTSHMRFTSPPFNLGGNLVRGVIPGKGTSATDLDIGIELNQSGNAVTGIKGYNGQNVLLKPGVGGTTIELYGAESNASQPGWVDSSGSASNTLIDHHLGERLYGRRAGTYSPSNKINGVHMAQKAVAYSTAVNFTVSYAGANFHVVTIDASCAWTNVLNGVVGAELTVILKQGAAGGASVTFPSVVRWKASAPTLASSAGARVGVKLAFDGEVWVEL
;
A
#
# COMPACT_ATOMS: atom_id res chain seq x y z
N MET A 1 -21.82 -13.05 33.14
CA MET A 1 -22.78 -12.13 32.47
C MET A 1 -22.10 -10.79 32.29
N PRO A 2 -22.23 -10.09 31.15
CA PRO A 2 -21.74 -8.72 31.05
C PRO A 2 -22.66 -7.85 31.90
N ALA A 3 -22.24 -7.58 33.14
CA ALA A 3 -22.97 -6.72 34.06
C ALA A 3 -22.82 -5.27 33.59
N GLY A 4 -23.93 -4.67 33.18
CA GLY A 4 -24.03 -3.24 32.88
C GLY A 4 -23.66 -2.87 31.45
N PHE A 5 -24.58 -3.07 30.52
CA PHE A 5 -24.62 -2.21 29.32
C PHE A 5 -24.86 -0.78 29.81
N GLN A 6 -23.79 -0.02 30.02
CA GLN A 6 -23.89 1.42 30.19
C GLN A 6 -24.30 1.97 28.82
N GLY A 7 -25.43 2.65 28.74
CA GLY A 7 -25.84 3.36 27.53
C GLY A 7 -24.72 4.31 27.07
N LYS A 8 -24.75 4.69 25.80
CA LYS A 8 -23.77 5.60 25.22
C LYS A 8 -24.01 7.02 25.75
N SER A 9 -23.04 7.60 26.45
CA SER A 9 -23.05 9.03 26.77
C SER A 9 -22.59 9.86 25.57
N THR A 10 -23.18 11.04 25.38
CA THR A 10 -22.85 11.94 24.27
C THR A 10 -22.50 13.32 24.81
N HIS A 11 -21.36 13.84 24.39
CA HIS A 11 -20.90 15.21 24.67
C HIS A 11 -20.67 15.91 23.34
N ALA A 12 -21.44 16.97 23.02
CA ALA A 12 -21.34 17.58 21.70
C ALA A 12 -21.70 19.07 21.63
N GLY A 13 -21.22 19.74 20.58
CA GLY A 13 -21.70 21.06 20.16
C GLY A 13 -21.12 22.24 20.93
N PHE A 14 -19.87 22.16 21.38
CA PHE A 14 -19.24 23.22 22.17
C PHE A 14 -17.79 23.51 21.75
N ASN A 15 -17.32 24.71 22.10
CA ASN A 15 -15.96 25.15 21.84
C ASN A 15 -15.16 25.15 23.14
N ILE A 16 -13.89 24.73 23.06
CA ILE A 16 -12.92 24.86 24.16
C ILE A 16 -11.87 25.89 23.76
N LEU A 17 -11.71 26.89 24.61
CA LEU A 17 -10.67 27.90 24.51
C LEU A 17 -9.72 27.73 25.69
N GLY A 18 -8.47 27.34 25.40
CA GLY A 18 -7.41 27.34 26.40
C GLY A 18 -7.00 28.76 26.78
N SER A 19 -6.13 28.87 27.77
CA SER A 19 -5.69 30.17 28.32
C SER A 19 -4.82 31.00 27.37
N GLY A 20 -4.34 30.42 26.26
CA GLY A 20 -3.34 31.06 25.40
C GLY A 20 -1.94 31.11 26.02
N VAL A 21 -1.72 30.38 27.11
CA VAL A 21 -0.43 30.35 27.81
C VAL A 21 0.31 29.05 27.53
N SER A 22 1.61 29.18 27.24
CA SER A 22 2.54 28.07 27.06
C SER A 22 2.59 27.18 28.30
N ASP A 23 2.59 25.87 28.12
CA ASP A 23 2.74 24.90 29.20
C ASP A 23 3.75 23.81 28.80
N PRO A 24 5.04 23.98 29.14
CA PRO A 24 6.07 22.97 28.88
C PRO A 24 5.81 21.62 29.55
N SER A 25 4.95 21.58 30.58
CA SER A 25 4.56 20.32 31.24
C SER A 25 3.45 19.58 30.49
N LYS A 26 2.87 20.19 29.45
CA LYS A 26 1.83 19.63 28.57
C LYS A 26 0.55 19.24 29.31
N HIS A 27 0.32 19.82 30.49
CA HIS A 27 -0.78 19.44 31.36
C HIS A 27 -2.09 20.18 31.06
N ASN A 28 -2.01 21.34 30.41
CA ASN A 28 -3.17 22.18 30.10
C ASN A 28 -3.86 21.77 28.79
N SER A 29 -4.40 20.56 28.78
CA SER A 29 -5.11 19.97 27.64
C SER A 29 -6.54 20.51 27.49
N GLY A 30 -7.07 20.52 26.27
CA GLY A 30 -8.46 20.91 26.02
C GLY A 30 -9.45 19.90 26.59
N ILE A 31 -9.29 18.63 26.19
CA ILE A 31 -9.99 17.48 26.79
C ILE A 31 -8.94 16.46 27.20
N ARG A 32 -8.95 16.06 28.46
CA ARG A 32 -8.15 14.94 28.98
C ARG A 32 -9.06 13.80 29.41
N PHE A 33 -8.87 12.63 28.80
CA PHE A 33 -9.55 11.40 29.21
C PHE A 33 -8.68 10.65 30.22
N ASN A 34 -9.19 10.52 31.44
CA ASN A 34 -8.58 9.67 32.46
C ASN A 34 -8.97 8.20 32.23
N LYS A 35 -10.28 7.89 32.28
CA LYS A 35 -10.81 6.58 31.89
C LYS A 35 -12.14 6.79 31.20
N LEU A 36 -12.28 6.27 29.99
CA LEU A 36 -13.46 6.48 29.16
C LEU A 36 -13.82 5.18 28.44
N SER A 37 -15.10 4.83 28.47
CA SER A 37 -15.62 3.69 27.72
C SER A 37 -16.99 4.02 27.13
N SER A 38 -17.26 3.55 25.92
CA SER A 38 -18.60 3.60 25.32
C SER A 38 -19.21 5.01 25.26
N THR A 39 -18.40 6.02 24.93
CA THR A 39 -18.81 7.44 24.90
C THR A 39 -18.63 8.04 23.50
N LEU A 40 -19.49 9.00 23.13
CA LEU A 40 -19.34 9.85 21.95
C LEU A 40 -18.96 11.28 22.34
N PHE A 41 -17.92 11.79 21.67
CA PHE A 41 -17.62 13.21 21.60
C PHE A 41 -17.83 13.69 20.16
N ALA A 42 -18.63 14.73 19.95
CA ALA A 42 -18.92 15.21 18.59
C ALA A 42 -19.00 16.73 18.46
N ASP A 43 -18.67 17.28 17.29
CA ASP A 43 -18.88 18.70 16.97
C ASP A 43 -18.18 19.65 17.98
N ILE A 44 -16.87 19.46 18.14
CA ILE A 44 -16.05 20.21 19.10
C ILE A 44 -14.93 20.93 18.37
N ALA A 45 -14.72 22.21 18.67
CA ALA A 45 -13.52 22.93 18.26
C ALA A 45 -12.67 23.29 19.48
N ILE A 46 -11.36 23.05 19.40
CA ILE A 46 -10.41 23.28 20.49
C ILE A 46 -9.28 24.16 19.99
N ARG A 47 -8.91 25.19 20.76
CA ARG A 47 -7.83 26.12 20.39
C ARG A 47 -7.10 26.69 21.61
N GLN A 48 -5.88 27.17 21.39
CA GLN A 48 -5.06 27.91 22.38
C GLN A 48 -4.81 27.14 23.69
N THR A 49 -4.71 25.82 23.62
CA THR A 49 -4.31 24.97 24.75
C THR A 49 -2.81 25.03 24.96
N GLY A 50 -2.34 25.01 26.22
CA GLY A 50 -0.91 24.91 26.52
C GLY A 50 -0.37 23.48 26.39
N GLY A 51 -1.25 22.49 26.55
CA GLY A 51 -1.01 21.08 26.27
C GLY A 51 -1.83 20.59 25.06
N PRO A 52 -1.95 19.26 24.87
CA PRO A 52 -2.70 18.71 23.75
C PRO A 52 -4.15 19.17 23.69
N GLY A 53 -4.67 19.41 22.49
CA GLY A 53 -6.09 19.72 22.34
C GLY A 53 -6.96 18.55 22.83
N ILE A 54 -6.59 17.35 22.43
CA ILE A 54 -7.14 16.09 22.94
C ILE A 54 -6.02 15.22 23.48
N GLU A 55 -6.21 14.72 24.69
CA GLU A 55 -5.31 13.78 25.34
C GLU A 55 -6.09 12.58 25.88
N GLY A 56 -5.85 11.41 25.28
CA GLY A 56 -6.29 10.14 25.81
C GLY A 56 -5.19 9.47 26.61
N VAL A 57 -5.53 9.09 27.84
CA VAL A 57 -4.72 8.26 28.74
C VAL A 57 -3.40 8.93 29.15
N ALA A 58 -3.46 9.69 30.24
CA ALA A 58 -2.30 10.35 30.84
C ALA A 58 -1.36 9.39 31.60
N SER A 59 -1.76 8.13 31.84
CA SER A 59 -0.97 7.16 32.63
C SER A 59 -1.26 5.72 32.20
N PRO A 60 -0.27 4.80 32.24
CA PRO A 60 -0.48 3.37 31.94
C PRO A 60 -1.66 2.75 32.71
N GLY A 61 -2.56 2.04 32.01
CA GLY A 61 -3.68 1.31 32.61
C GLY A 61 -4.98 2.13 32.74
N ASN A 62 -4.90 3.43 32.51
CA ASN A 62 -6.03 4.24 32.11
C ASN A 62 -6.33 3.98 30.63
N ALA A 63 -7.58 4.11 30.21
CA ALA A 63 -7.92 3.73 28.85
C ALA A 63 -9.11 4.45 28.26
N VAL A 64 -9.00 4.69 26.95
CA VAL A 64 -10.11 5.09 26.10
C VAL A 64 -10.48 3.88 25.25
N TYR A 65 -11.63 3.27 25.56
CA TYR A 65 -12.08 2.04 24.94
C TYR A 65 -13.44 2.20 24.28
N LEU A 66 -13.59 1.69 23.06
CA LEU A 66 -14.90 1.60 22.39
C LEU A 66 -15.63 2.96 22.31
N CYS A 67 -14.86 4.04 22.13
CA CYS A 67 -15.38 5.40 22.04
C CYS A 67 -15.47 5.84 20.58
N ASP A 68 -16.39 6.76 20.29
CA ASP A 68 -16.48 7.46 19.01
C ASP A 68 -16.12 8.93 19.23
N LEU A 69 -15.19 9.47 18.43
CA LEU A 69 -14.89 10.89 18.39
C LEU A 69 -15.13 11.37 16.96
N GLU A 70 -16.02 12.32 16.79
CA GLU A 70 -16.55 12.68 15.47
C GLU A 70 -16.52 14.19 15.25
N ARG A 71 -16.02 14.67 14.11
CA ARG A 71 -16.06 16.10 13.77
C ARG A 71 -15.43 17.00 14.85
N ILE A 72 -14.28 16.59 15.38
CA ILE A 72 -13.49 17.37 16.34
C ILE A 72 -12.32 18.03 15.60
N VAL A 73 -12.20 19.35 15.71
CA VAL A 73 -11.12 20.13 15.08
C VAL A 73 -10.25 20.74 16.18
N VAL A 74 -8.95 20.49 16.11
CA VAL A 74 -7.96 21.09 17.02
C VAL A 74 -7.09 22.09 16.25
N SER A 75 -7.01 23.32 16.74
CA SER A 75 -6.06 24.33 16.24
C SER A 75 -4.75 24.31 17.03
N THR A 76 -3.69 24.93 16.50
CA THR A 76 -2.34 24.95 17.06
C THR A 76 -2.32 25.14 18.59
N PRO A 77 -1.81 24.16 19.35
CA PRO A 77 -1.44 24.36 20.74
C PRO A 77 -0.39 25.47 20.86
N VAL A 78 -0.42 26.20 21.98
CA VAL A 78 0.58 27.25 22.23
C VAL A 78 1.95 26.61 22.32
N ASP A 79 2.91 27.15 21.56
CA ASP A 79 4.29 26.66 21.52
C ASP A 79 4.43 25.17 21.14
N ALA A 80 3.56 24.69 20.23
CA ALA A 80 3.51 23.29 19.80
C ALA A 80 4.87 22.72 19.39
N GLN A 81 5.66 23.44 18.57
CA GLN A 81 7.00 22.99 18.21
C GLN A 81 7.99 23.08 19.37
N VAL A 82 8.02 24.23 20.08
CA VAL A 82 9.03 24.52 21.12
C VAL A 82 8.95 23.52 22.26
N ASN A 83 7.73 23.18 22.68
CA ASN A 83 7.47 22.24 23.76
C ASN A 83 7.15 20.83 23.26
N ASP A 84 7.15 20.59 21.94
CA ASP A 84 6.79 19.31 21.32
C ASP A 84 5.39 18.83 21.79
N VAL A 85 4.42 19.75 21.79
CA VAL A 85 3.03 19.50 22.20
C VAL A 85 2.23 19.02 20.99
N PRO A 86 1.68 17.79 21.00
CA PRO A 86 0.82 17.32 19.93
C PRO A 86 -0.57 17.96 20.03
N TYR A 87 -1.30 18.03 18.93
CA TYR A 87 -2.72 18.41 18.89
C TYR A 87 -3.57 17.30 19.48
N TRP A 88 -3.23 16.07 19.14
CA TRP A 88 -3.88 14.85 19.56
C TRP A 88 -2.83 13.90 20.12
N PHE A 89 -3.03 13.46 21.35
CA PHE A 89 -2.23 12.41 21.96
C PHE A 89 -3.15 11.31 22.45
N PHE A 90 -2.84 10.06 22.10
CA PHE A 90 -3.52 8.89 22.63
C PHE A 90 -2.51 7.82 22.98
N ASN A 91 -2.49 7.45 24.25
CA ASN A 91 -1.80 6.26 24.73
C ASN A 91 -2.83 5.13 24.90
N GLU A 92 -2.50 3.91 24.49
CA GLU A 92 -3.33 2.69 24.73
C GLU A 92 -4.76 2.72 24.15
N MET A 93 -5.02 3.48 23.10
CA MET A 93 -6.35 3.55 22.47
C MET A 93 -6.77 2.20 21.87
N ASN A 94 -7.94 1.68 22.25
CA ASN A 94 -8.44 0.40 21.71
C ASN A 94 -9.92 0.44 21.32
N GLY A 95 -10.20 0.04 20.08
CA GLY A 95 -11.55 -0.01 19.54
C GLY A 95 -12.19 1.37 19.41
N VAL A 96 -11.37 2.43 19.37
CA VAL A 96 -11.84 3.81 19.23
C VAL A 96 -11.96 4.16 17.76
N ARG A 97 -12.96 4.95 17.41
CA ARG A 97 -13.13 5.50 16.06
C ARG A 97 -13.00 7.01 16.08
N LEU A 98 -12.11 7.54 15.24
CA LEU A 98 -12.02 8.96 14.92
C LEU A 98 -12.64 9.15 13.53
N ARG A 99 -13.70 9.97 13.41
CA ARG A 99 -14.40 10.20 12.12
C ARG A 99 -14.52 11.67 11.80
N GLY A 100 -13.98 12.11 10.67
CA GLY A 100 -14.05 13.51 10.25
C GLY A 100 -13.36 14.46 11.24
N CYS A 101 -12.42 13.97 12.04
CA CYS A 101 -11.62 14.77 12.96
C CYS A 101 -10.48 15.47 12.22
N ALA A 102 -9.87 16.47 12.86
CA ALA A 102 -8.87 17.26 12.18
C ALA A 102 -7.88 18.01 13.08
N ILE A 103 -6.81 18.44 12.42
CA ILE A 103 -5.90 19.46 12.92
C ILE A 103 -5.74 20.58 11.90
N ARG A 104 -5.56 21.80 12.39
CA ARG A 104 -5.18 22.94 11.55
C ARG A 104 -4.17 23.82 12.24
N SER A 105 -3.14 24.22 11.51
CA SER A 105 -2.27 25.28 12.01
C SER A 105 -2.91 26.64 11.83
N THR A 106 -2.78 27.49 12.84
CA THR A 106 -3.09 28.93 12.75
C THR A 106 -1.84 29.79 12.55
N THR A 107 -0.67 29.17 12.40
CA THR A 107 0.62 29.83 12.18
C THR A 107 1.31 29.23 10.95
N THR A 108 2.38 29.86 10.48
CA THR A 108 3.18 29.39 9.33
C THR A 108 4.50 28.73 9.74
N THR A 109 4.76 28.67 11.04
CA THR A 109 5.90 28.00 11.68
C THR A 109 5.53 27.64 13.13
N ASN A 110 6.38 26.89 13.82
CA ASN A 110 6.26 26.57 15.25
C ASN A 110 5.03 25.73 15.65
N ASP A 111 4.47 24.98 14.70
CA ASP A 111 3.19 24.31 14.86
C ASP A 111 3.28 22.79 14.96
N CYS A 112 4.44 22.18 14.71
CA CYS A 112 4.67 20.74 14.87
C CYS A 112 6.00 20.47 15.56
N GLY A 113 5.97 19.67 16.62
CA GLY A 113 7.16 19.13 17.25
C GLY A 113 7.73 17.93 16.49
N VAL A 114 8.90 17.44 16.91
CA VAL A 114 9.56 16.27 16.32
C VAL A 114 8.79 14.97 16.59
N SER A 115 8.06 14.89 17.71
CA SER A 115 7.20 13.74 18.05
C SER A 115 5.95 13.66 17.19
N GLY A 116 5.58 14.78 16.55
CA GLY A 116 4.48 14.91 15.62
C GLY A 116 3.23 15.60 16.16
N ALA A 117 2.35 15.98 15.25
CA ALA A 117 1.12 16.73 15.55
C ALA A 117 -0.01 15.82 16.05
N VAL A 118 -0.06 14.57 15.59
CA VAL A 118 -0.99 13.53 16.04
C VAL A 118 -0.17 12.32 16.45
N VAL A 119 -0.33 11.89 17.71
CA VAL A 119 0.53 10.88 18.31
C VAL A 119 -0.33 9.76 18.89
N PHE A 120 -0.12 8.55 18.37
CA PHE A 120 -0.71 7.32 18.89
C PHE A 120 0.39 6.42 19.43
N THR A 121 0.32 6.04 20.71
CA THR A 121 1.33 5.20 21.35
C THR A 121 0.72 4.00 22.06
N SER A 122 1.54 2.97 22.19
CA SER A 122 1.32 1.83 23.07
C SER A 122 2.37 1.87 24.17
N ASN A 123 2.11 1.18 25.29
CA ASN A 123 3.09 1.05 26.35
C ASN A 123 3.52 -0.41 26.55
N SER A 124 4.29 -0.66 27.61
CA SER A 124 4.85 -1.96 27.97
C SER A 124 3.89 -2.89 28.71
N SER A 125 2.65 -2.48 28.98
CA SER A 125 1.63 -3.30 29.65
C SER A 125 0.46 -3.65 28.74
N TYR A 126 0.17 -2.79 27.76
CA TYR A 126 -0.95 -2.95 26.85
C TYR A 126 -0.61 -2.43 25.46
N SER A 127 -0.96 -3.21 24.44
CA SER A 127 -0.88 -2.75 23.05
C SER A 127 -2.17 -2.02 22.70
N ALA A 128 -2.04 -0.82 22.15
CA ALA A 128 -3.14 -0.15 21.49
C ALA A 128 -3.53 -0.95 20.24
N GLN A 129 -4.81 -1.27 20.03
CA GLN A 129 -5.26 -2.13 18.92
C GLN A 129 -6.64 -1.76 18.36
N SER A 130 -6.87 -2.15 17.11
CA SER A 130 -8.20 -2.25 16.50
C SER A 130 -8.96 -0.93 16.45
N SER A 131 -8.25 0.18 16.30
CA SER A 131 -8.83 1.51 16.19
C SER A 131 -8.97 1.94 14.73
N LEU A 132 -9.98 2.76 14.44
CA LEU A 132 -10.27 3.29 13.11
C LEU A 132 -10.09 4.81 13.11
N ILE A 133 -9.36 5.31 12.12
CA ILE A 133 -9.22 6.73 11.83
C ILE A 133 -9.71 6.92 10.40
N ASP A 134 -10.80 7.66 10.24
CA ASP A 134 -11.59 7.73 9.02
C ASP A 134 -11.89 9.19 8.67
N GLY A 135 -11.49 9.61 7.46
CA GLY A 135 -11.74 10.97 6.97
C GLY A 135 -11.04 12.05 7.80
N PHE A 136 -9.88 11.75 8.40
CA PHE A 136 -9.13 12.74 9.17
C PHE A 136 -8.45 13.73 8.23
N TRP A 137 -8.55 15.04 8.49
CA TRP A 137 -7.87 16.04 7.67
C TRP A 137 -6.83 16.85 8.44
N VAL A 138 -5.80 17.23 7.72
CA VAL A 138 -4.66 18.03 8.20
C VAL A 138 -4.58 19.27 7.34
N GLU A 139 -4.43 20.44 7.96
CA GLU A 139 -4.32 21.72 7.25
C GLU A 139 -3.13 22.55 7.75
N ASN A 140 -2.30 23.03 6.82
CA ASN A 140 -1.30 24.08 7.04
C ASN A 140 -0.20 23.74 8.08
N ILE A 141 0.22 22.48 8.21
CA ILE A 141 1.22 22.03 9.21
C ILE A 141 2.65 22.13 8.68
N HIS A 142 3.61 22.57 9.51
CA HIS A 142 5.03 22.71 9.18
C HIS A 142 5.94 21.79 9.99
N VAL A 143 6.41 20.72 9.37
CA VAL A 143 7.16 19.65 10.04
C VAL A 143 8.66 19.97 10.15
N PRO A 144 9.27 19.87 11.35
CA PRO A 144 10.70 20.09 11.55
C PRO A 144 11.54 18.91 11.04
N THR A 145 12.86 19.05 11.03
CA THR A 145 13.80 17.96 10.70
C THR A 145 13.49 16.72 11.53
N ASP A 146 13.49 15.56 10.87
CA ASP A 146 13.14 14.26 11.41
C ASP A 146 11.71 14.16 11.99
N GLY A 147 10.86 15.18 11.81
CA GLY A 147 9.49 15.19 12.28
C GLY A 147 8.53 14.37 11.41
N THR A 148 7.31 14.22 11.91
CA THR A 148 6.18 13.62 11.18
C THR A 148 4.88 14.30 11.57
N ILE A 149 3.84 14.28 10.72
CA ILE A 149 2.53 14.80 11.13
C ILE A 149 1.84 13.78 12.05
N ILE A 150 1.73 12.53 11.59
CA ILE A 150 1.06 11.45 12.32
C ILE A 150 2.09 10.40 12.75
N ALA A 151 2.41 10.36 14.04
CA ALA A 151 3.27 9.35 14.64
C ALA A 151 2.43 8.19 15.18
N VAL A 152 2.74 6.98 14.73
CA VAL A 152 2.01 5.75 15.08
C VAL A 152 2.97 4.72 15.67
N GLN A 153 2.82 4.48 16.96
CA GLN A 153 3.47 3.41 17.70
C GLN A 153 2.39 2.47 18.25
N ALA A 154 1.65 1.81 17.35
CA ALA A 154 0.49 0.98 17.67
C ALA A 154 0.38 -0.21 16.70
N ASN A 155 -0.55 -1.11 16.99
CA ASN A 155 -0.82 -2.29 16.16
C ASN A 155 -2.28 -2.29 15.70
N LYS A 156 -2.57 -2.88 14.54
CA LYS A 156 -3.95 -3.08 14.04
C LYS A 156 -4.80 -1.81 13.95
N TYR A 157 -4.18 -0.66 13.66
CA TYR A 157 -4.93 0.56 13.36
C TYR A 157 -5.28 0.60 11.89
N ILE A 158 -6.46 1.12 11.57
CA ILE A 158 -6.91 1.35 10.21
C ILE A 158 -7.01 2.86 10.02
N PHE A 159 -6.26 3.38 9.07
CA PHE A 159 -6.33 4.75 8.59
C PHE A 159 -6.97 4.72 7.21
N THR A 160 -8.07 5.42 7.01
CA THR A 160 -8.75 5.51 5.72
C THR A 160 -9.06 6.97 5.39
N ASP A 161 -8.82 7.33 4.13
CA ASP A 161 -9.23 8.60 3.55
C ASP A 161 -8.70 9.83 4.31
N ILE A 162 -7.46 9.73 4.80
CA ILE A 162 -6.74 10.85 5.39
C ILE A 162 -6.43 11.88 4.31
N GLN A 163 -6.69 13.14 4.60
CA GLN A 163 -6.48 14.26 3.68
C GLN A 163 -5.42 15.20 4.23
N PHE A 164 -4.48 15.60 3.37
CA PHE A 164 -3.42 16.54 3.72
C PHE A 164 -3.56 17.78 2.84
N PHE A 165 -3.89 18.89 3.45
CA PHE A 165 -4.00 20.21 2.83
C PHE A 165 -2.83 21.07 3.32
N ASP A 166 -2.06 21.64 2.39
CA ASP A 166 -0.97 22.58 2.68
C ASP A 166 0.01 22.08 3.76
N ALA A 167 0.42 20.81 3.67
CA ALA A 167 1.39 20.22 4.57
C ALA A 167 2.81 20.43 4.06
N HIS A 168 3.64 21.09 4.87
CA HIS A 168 4.98 21.50 4.48
C HIS A 168 6.01 21.06 5.51
N LYS A 169 7.28 21.08 5.11
CA LYS A 169 8.40 21.04 6.06
C LYS A 169 8.94 22.44 6.32
N LEU A 170 9.58 22.61 7.48
CA LEU A 170 10.31 23.85 7.77
C LEU A 170 11.46 24.06 6.76
N PRO A 171 11.84 25.31 6.49
CA PRO A 171 12.95 25.60 5.57
C PRO A 171 14.22 24.84 5.93
N GLY A 172 14.76 24.07 4.99
CA GLY A 172 15.98 23.28 5.17
C GLY A 172 15.80 21.96 5.94
N ALA A 173 14.60 21.63 6.40
CA ALA A 173 14.34 20.37 7.09
C ALA A 173 14.47 19.16 6.15
N THR A 174 14.87 18.04 6.73
CA THR A 174 15.04 16.74 6.07
C THR A 174 14.48 15.63 6.96
N GLY A 175 14.25 14.44 6.39
CA GLY A 175 13.72 13.30 7.13
C GLY A 175 12.26 13.46 7.55
N THR A 176 11.52 14.33 6.87
CA THR A 176 10.14 14.69 7.20
C THR A 176 9.13 13.72 6.56
N SER A 177 8.01 13.47 7.23
CA SER A 177 6.98 12.54 6.71
C SER A 177 5.55 12.96 7.06
N HIS A 178 4.59 12.52 6.27
CA HIS A 178 3.16 12.69 6.62
C HIS A 178 2.75 11.72 7.72
N MET A 179 3.23 10.48 7.66
CA MET A 179 2.96 9.47 8.67
C MET A 179 4.20 8.63 8.93
N ARG A 180 4.48 8.32 10.20
CA ARG A 180 5.57 7.44 10.59
C ARG A 180 5.08 6.35 11.53
N PHE A 181 5.33 5.11 11.13
CA PHE A 181 5.11 3.94 11.97
C PHE A 181 6.41 3.55 12.66
N THR A 182 6.37 3.35 13.97
CA THR A 182 7.48 2.83 14.78
C THR A 182 7.03 1.62 15.57
N SER A 183 7.97 0.73 15.87
CA SER A 183 7.64 -0.50 16.60
C SER A 183 7.22 -0.16 18.05
N PRO A 184 6.02 -0.59 18.49
CA PRO A 184 5.64 -0.52 19.90
C PRO A 184 6.41 -1.55 20.74
N PRO A 185 6.36 -1.45 22.08
CA PRO A 185 6.96 -2.43 22.99
C PRO A 185 6.53 -3.87 22.73
N PHE A 186 5.32 -4.06 22.19
CA PHE A 186 4.79 -5.35 21.75
C PHE A 186 4.54 -5.32 20.24
N ASN A 187 5.43 -5.90 19.44
CA ASN A 187 5.35 -5.80 17.99
C ASN A 187 4.40 -6.86 17.39
N LEU A 188 3.21 -6.42 16.94
CA LEU A 188 2.28 -7.26 16.17
C LEU A 188 2.02 -6.72 14.75
N GLY A 189 2.43 -5.49 14.45
CA GLY A 189 2.15 -4.85 13.16
C GLY A 189 0.65 -4.79 12.86
N GLY A 190 0.29 -5.12 11.63
CA GLY A 190 -1.10 -5.27 11.20
C GLY A 190 -1.84 -3.96 10.99
N ASN A 191 -1.13 -2.82 10.93
CA ASN A 191 -1.77 -1.56 10.59
C ASN A 191 -2.08 -1.51 9.10
N LEU A 192 -3.16 -0.81 8.75
CA LEU A 192 -3.58 -0.56 7.38
C LEU A 192 -3.70 0.94 7.15
N VAL A 193 -3.07 1.44 6.09
CA VAL A 193 -3.33 2.79 5.56
C VAL A 193 -3.96 2.67 4.18
N ARG A 194 -5.10 3.33 3.99
CA ARG A 194 -5.80 3.43 2.70
C ARG A 194 -6.19 4.86 2.35
N GLY A 195 -6.08 5.21 1.07
CA GLY A 195 -6.54 6.51 0.55
C GLY A 195 -5.56 7.07 -0.48
N VAL A 196 -5.38 8.39 -0.49
CA VAL A 196 -4.28 9.03 -1.24
C VAL A 196 -3.02 8.92 -0.39
N ILE A 197 -1.93 8.41 -0.99
CA ILE A 197 -0.63 8.28 -0.32
C ILE A 197 0.28 9.36 -0.89
N PRO A 198 0.50 10.49 -0.16
CA PRO A 198 1.37 11.56 -0.63
C PRO A 198 2.75 11.00 -0.95
N GLY A 199 3.41 11.55 -1.96
CA GLY A 199 4.81 11.24 -2.24
C GLY A 199 5.67 12.48 -2.09
N LYS A 200 6.92 12.38 -2.53
CA LYS A 200 7.83 13.51 -2.55
C LYS A 200 7.36 14.53 -3.58
N GLY A 201 6.96 15.71 -3.11
CA GLY A 201 6.55 16.80 -3.98
C GLY A 201 7.69 17.44 -4.79
N THR A 202 7.37 18.47 -5.56
CA THR A 202 8.33 19.18 -6.44
C THR A 202 9.01 20.37 -5.78
N SER A 203 8.42 20.89 -4.71
CA SER A 203 8.84 22.13 -4.05
C SER A 203 9.83 21.83 -2.93
N ALA A 204 10.73 22.78 -2.64
CA ALA A 204 11.70 22.62 -1.56
C ALA A 204 11.05 22.52 -0.17
N THR A 205 9.79 22.95 -0.05
CA THR A 205 8.96 22.94 1.16
C THR A 205 8.07 21.70 1.27
N ASP A 206 8.04 20.82 0.28
CA ASP A 206 7.25 19.60 0.34
C ASP A 206 7.90 18.61 1.30
N LEU A 207 7.08 17.85 2.01
CA LEU A 207 7.55 16.78 2.89
C LEU A 207 8.31 15.72 2.08
N ASP A 208 9.33 15.13 2.70
CA ASP A 208 10.23 14.21 1.99
C ASP A 208 9.53 12.89 1.66
N ILE A 209 8.71 12.40 2.60
CA ILE A 209 8.11 11.07 2.57
C ILE A 209 6.60 11.15 2.81
N GLY A 210 5.83 10.29 2.14
CA GLY A 210 4.44 10.02 2.51
C GLY A 210 4.38 9.25 3.82
N ILE A 211 4.60 7.95 3.74
CA ILE A 211 4.52 7.01 4.86
C ILE A 211 5.90 6.39 5.11
N GLU A 212 6.46 6.61 6.29
CA GLU A 212 7.68 5.96 6.73
C GLU A 212 7.36 4.76 7.64
N LEU A 213 7.80 3.57 7.23
CA LEU A 213 7.61 2.33 7.98
C LEU A 213 8.91 1.92 8.68
N ASN A 214 8.92 2.00 10.01
CA ASN A 214 9.93 1.42 10.92
C ASN A 214 9.32 0.23 11.73
N GLN A 215 8.26 -0.37 11.20
CA GLN A 215 7.52 -1.47 11.81
C GLN A 215 7.11 -2.46 10.73
N SER A 216 7.25 -3.75 11.04
CA SER A 216 6.92 -4.87 10.16
C SER A 216 5.42 -5.18 10.13
N GLY A 217 4.99 -5.93 9.12
CA GLY A 217 3.64 -6.51 9.05
C GLY A 217 2.53 -5.50 8.77
N ASN A 218 2.85 -4.36 8.17
CA ASN A 218 1.88 -3.31 7.84
C ASN A 218 1.37 -3.45 6.40
N ALA A 219 0.24 -2.81 6.11
CA ALA A 219 -0.34 -2.73 4.78
C ALA A 219 -0.59 -1.27 4.38
N VAL A 220 -0.21 -0.90 3.16
CA VAL A 220 -0.52 0.41 2.56
C VAL A 220 -1.15 0.17 1.19
N THR A 221 -2.34 0.72 0.95
CA THR A 221 -3.03 0.58 -0.33
C THR A 221 -3.70 1.87 -0.75
N GLY A 222 -3.51 2.36 -1.97
CA GLY A 222 -4.06 3.67 -2.27
C GLY A 222 -3.69 4.27 -3.61
N ILE A 223 -4.14 5.50 -3.82
CA ILE A 223 -3.73 6.29 -4.98
C ILE A 223 -2.34 6.87 -4.71
N LYS A 224 -1.41 6.66 -5.65
CA LYS A 224 -0.06 7.21 -5.57
C LYS A 224 -0.10 8.73 -5.78
N GLY A 225 0.42 9.49 -4.81
CA GLY A 225 0.74 10.91 -4.98
C GLY A 225 2.02 11.15 -5.80
N TYR A 226 2.44 12.40 -5.94
CA TYR A 226 3.57 12.76 -6.81
C TYR A 226 4.93 12.12 -6.44
N ASN A 227 5.63 11.72 -7.51
CA ASN A 227 6.98 11.18 -7.68
C ASN A 227 7.76 10.54 -6.51
N GLY A 228 7.39 9.31 -6.16
CA GLY A 228 8.21 8.41 -5.33
C GLY A 228 8.22 8.79 -3.85
N GLN A 229 8.91 7.99 -3.03
CA GLN A 229 8.87 8.12 -1.56
C GLN A 229 7.45 8.19 -0.96
N ASN A 230 6.43 7.68 -1.66
CA ASN A 230 5.09 7.57 -1.09
C ASN A 230 5.11 6.63 0.11
N VAL A 231 5.89 5.56 0.00
CA VAL A 231 6.18 4.68 1.14
C VAL A 231 7.67 4.37 1.22
N LEU A 232 8.28 4.61 2.38
CA LEU A 232 9.66 4.24 2.68
C LEU A 232 9.69 3.08 3.67
N LEU A 233 10.32 1.96 3.32
CA LEU A 233 10.59 0.84 4.22
C LEU A 233 12.01 0.97 4.76
N LYS A 234 12.14 1.04 6.09
CA LYS A 234 13.42 1.18 6.77
C LYS A 234 14.07 -0.18 7.03
N PRO A 235 15.39 -0.22 7.33
CA PRO A 235 16.11 -1.46 7.61
C PRO A 235 15.40 -2.37 8.60
N GLY A 236 15.33 -3.67 8.28
CA GLY A 236 14.71 -4.69 9.14
C GLY A 236 13.20 -4.84 9.01
N VAL A 237 12.51 -4.01 8.20
CA VAL A 237 11.05 -4.13 7.99
C VAL A 237 10.70 -5.31 7.07
N GLY A 238 9.89 -6.24 7.55
CA GLY A 238 9.42 -7.40 6.80
C GLY A 238 7.91 -7.62 6.84
N GLY A 239 7.42 -8.53 6.00
CA GLY A 239 6.01 -8.93 5.94
C GLY A 239 5.05 -7.78 5.59
N THR A 240 5.56 -6.70 5.01
CA THR A 240 4.78 -5.51 4.68
C THR A 240 4.26 -5.59 3.25
N THR A 241 3.02 -5.16 3.05
CA THR A 241 2.40 -5.07 1.72
C THR A 241 2.14 -3.61 1.33
N ILE A 242 2.57 -3.22 0.13
CA ILE A 242 2.29 -1.92 -0.49
C ILE A 242 1.64 -2.18 -1.84
N GLU A 243 0.49 -1.56 -2.09
CA GLU A 243 -0.18 -1.62 -3.38
C GLU A 243 -0.74 -0.25 -3.78
N LEU A 244 -0.04 0.42 -4.70
CA LEU A 244 -0.36 1.77 -5.15
C LEU A 244 -0.95 1.76 -6.56
N TYR A 245 -2.01 2.53 -6.77
CA TYR A 245 -2.76 2.67 -8.03
C TYR A 245 -2.72 4.09 -8.54
N GLY A 246 -2.85 4.27 -9.86
CA GLY A 246 -2.84 5.60 -10.49
C GLY A 246 -1.60 6.42 -10.12
N ALA A 247 -1.55 7.66 -10.60
CA ALA A 247 -0.63 8.67 -10.09
C ALA A 247 -1.02 10.05 -10.59
N GLU A 248 -0.46 11.08 -9.98
CA GLU A 248 -0.38 12.41 -10.59
C GLU A 248 0.45 12.38 -11.88
N SER A 249 0.21 13.34 -12.78
CA SER A 249 0.91 13.42 -14.06
C SER A 249 2.43 13.54 -13.85
N ASN A 250 3.21 12.87 -14.69
CA ASN A 250 4.69 12.87 -14.67
C ASN A 250 5.34 12.16 -13.46
N ALA A 251 4.60 11.41 -12.64
CA ALA A 251 5.20 10.55 -11.62
C ALA A 251 6.02 9.43 -12.30
N SER A 252 7.35 9.54 -12.27
CA SER A 252 8.28 8.69 -13.03
C SER A 252 9.08 7.71 -12.17
N GLN A 253 9.04 7.87 -10.85
CA GLN A 253 9.74 7.02 -9.88
C GLN A 253 8.78 6.06 -9.20
N PRO A 254 9.21 4.82 -8.84
CA PRO A 254 8.40 3.90 -8.04
C PRO A 254 7.86 4.58 -6.78
N GLY A 255 6.58 4.35 -6.46
CA GLY A 255 5.95 4.94 -5.28
C GLY A 255 6.54 4.46 -3.94
N TRP A 256 7.43 3.46 -3.97
CA TRP A 256 8.05 2.91 -2.79
C TRP A 256 9.58 2.99 -2.88
N VAL A 257 10.22 3.09 -1.71
CA VAL A 257 11.66 2.92 -1.53
C VAL A 257 11.87 1.82 -0.49
N ASP A 258 12.52 0.74 -0.90
CA ASP A 258 12.77 -0.41 -0.01
C ASP A 258 14.22 -0.43 0.47
N SER A 259 14.45 0.05 1.69
CA SER A 259 15.74 -0.05 2.40
C SER A 259 15.73 -1.16 3.45
N SER A 260 14.73 -2.05 3.44
CA SER A 260 14.53 -3.01 4.52
C SER A 260 15.53 -4.16 4.53
N GLY A 261 16.07 -4.52 3.37
CA GLY A 261 16.84 -5.76 3.19
C GLY A 261 15.99 -7.04 3.32
N SER A 262 14.67 -6.92 3.45
CA SER A 262 13.78 -8.06 3.69
C SER A 262 13.22 -8.64 2.41
N ALA A 263 13.32 -9.96 2.29
CA ALA A 263 12.75 -10.71 1.17
C ALA A 263 11.28 -11.08 1.36
N SER A 264 10.59 -10.53 2.36
CA SER A 264 9.20 -10.89 2.69
C SER A 264 8.17 -9.82 2.34
N ASN A 265 8.62 -8.66 1.86
CA ASN A 265 7.73 -7.56 1.49
C ASN A 265 7.11 -7.81 0.11
N THR A 266 5.91 -7.26 -0.09
CA THR A 266 5.21 -7.25 -1.38
C THR A 266 4.90 -5.81 -1.75
N LEU A 267 5.53 -5.30 -2.80
CA LEU A 267 5.46 -3.90 -3.21
C LEU A 267 4.99 -3.82 -4.65
N ILE A 268 3.92 -3.09 -4.91
CA ILE A 268 3.32 -2.96 -6.23
C ILE A 268 3.01 -1.48 -6.48
N ASP A 269 3.48 -0.97 -7.60
CA ASP A 269 3.10 0.31 -8.18
C ASP A 269 2.47 0.03 -9.55
N HIS A 270 1.14 0.08 -9.61
CA HIS A 270 0.39 -0.23 -10.83
C HIS A 270 0.52 0.86 -11.90
N HIS A 271 0.86 2.09 -11.53
CA HIS A 271 1.01 3.19 -12.50
C HIS A 271 2.26 3.00 -13.36
N LEU A 272 3.37 2.65 -12.74
CA LEU A 272 4.62 2.36 -13.45
C LEU A 272 4.75 0.90 -13.88
N GLY A 273 3.87 0.01 -13.38
CA GLY A 273 3.99 -1.42 -13.59
C GLY A 273 5.09 -2.08 -12.75
N GLU A 274 5.66 -1.36 -11.79
CA GLU A 274 6.78 -1.78 -10.95
C GLU A 274 6.32 -2.72 -9.84
N ARG A 275 7.07 -3.81 -9.62
CA ARG A 275 6.70 -4.84 -8.65
C ARG A 275 7.92 -5.49 -8.00
N LEU A 276 7.82 -5.66 -6.69
CA LEU A 276 8.75 -6.45 -5.88
C LEU A 276 7.92 -7.42 -5.04
N TYR A 277 7.99 -8.71 -5.38
CA TYR A 277 7.42 -9.77 -4.55
C TYR A 277 8.54 -10.45 -3.80
N GLY A 278 8.31 -10.77 -2.53
CA GLY A 278 9.27 -11.44 -1.66
C GLY A 278 10.14 -12.46 -2.39
N ARG A 279 11.40 -12.08 -2.67
CA ARG A 279 12.40 -12.81 -3.47
C ARG A 279 11.93 -13.58 -4.72
N ARG A 280 10.85 -13.17 -5.39
CA ARG A 280 10.69 -13.43 -6.82
C ARG A 280 10.95 -12.12 -7.55
N ALA A 281 12.24 -11.85 -7.77
CA ALA A 281 12.67 -10.89 -8.77
C ALA A 281 12.14 -11.37 -10.12
N GLY A 282 11.05 -10.78 -10.57
CA GLY A 282 10.46 -11.00 -11.88
C GLY A 282 9.94 -9.67 -12.35
N THR A 283 10.49 -9.18 -13.46
CA THR A 283 9.99 -8.00 -14.15
C THR A 283 8.55 -8.27 -14.57
N TYR A 284 7.58 -7.59 -13.96
CA TYR A 284 6.23 -7.56 -14.50
C TYR A 284 6.20 -6.51 -15.61
N SER A 285 6.01 -6.96 -16.84
CA SER A 285 5.70 -6.05 -17.94
C SER A 285 4.21 -5.65 -17.82
N PRO A 286 3.88 -4.34 -17.78
CA PRO A 286 2.51 -3.89 -17.65
C PRO A 286 1.77 -4.19 -18.96
N SER A 287 1.10 -5.33 -19.04
CA SER A 287 -0.01 -5.50 -19.97
C SER A 287 -1.09 -6.42 -19.38
N ASN A 288 -2.26 -5.80 -19.22
CA ASN A 288 -3.59 -6.37 -19.24
C ASN A 288 -3.91 -7.53 -18.28
N LYS A 289 -4.65 -7.18 -17.22
CA LYS A 289 -5.65 -8.10 -16.66
C LYS A 289 -6.98 -7.39 -16.47
N ILE A 290 -7.99 -7.84 -17.22
CA ILE A 290 -9.27 -8.30 -16.67
C ILE A 290 -9.66 -9.56 -17.48
N ASN A 291 -9.99 -10.64 -16.76
CA ASN A 291 -10.44 -11.97 -17.20
C ASN A 291 -9.41 -13.02 -17.68
N GLY A 292 -9.07 -13.94 -16.76
CA GLY A 292 -8.74 -15.34 -17.08
C GLY A 292 -7.32 -15.64 -17.56
N VAL A 293 -6.49 -16.18 -16.66
CA VAL A 293 -5.28 -16.99 -16.92
C VAL A 293 -4.32 -16.46 -18.00
N HIS A 294 -3.25 -15.76 -17.60
CA HIS A 294 -2.03 -15.64 -18.40
C HIS A 294 -0.85 -16.17 -17.59
N MET A 295 -0.44 -17.41 -17.91
CA MET A 295 0.92 -17.86 -17.64
C MET A 295 1.85 -17.01 -18.51
N ALA A 296 2.93 -16.45 -17.94
CA ALA A 296 3.88 -15.64 -18.69
C ALA A 296 4.28 -16.36 -19.98
N GLN A 297 3.92 -15.80 -21.15
CA GLN A 297 4.21 -16.41 -22.44
C GLN A 297 5.64 -16.06 -22.86
N LYS A 298 6.57 -17.00 -22.70
CA LYS A 298 7.87 -16.97 -23.37
C LYS A 298 7.62 -17.38 -24.83
N ALA A 299 7.87 -16.46 -25.75
CA ALA A 299 7.61 -16.64 -27.17
C ALA A 299 8.91 -16.92 -27.96
N VAL A 300 8.85 -17.84 -28.92
CA VAL A 300 9.91 -18.04 -29.91
C VAL A 300 9.28 -18.05 -31.30
N ALA A 301 9.89 -17.31 -32.24
CA ALA A 301 9.54 -17.31 -33.65
C ALA A 301 10.69 -17.86 -34.48
N TYR A 302 10.42 -18.78 -35.39
CA TYR A 302 11.42 -19.37 -36.27
C TYR A 302 10.79 -19.84 -37.59
N SER A 303 11.59 -19.85 -38.66
CA SER A 303 11.23 -20.47 -39.93
C SER A 303 11.82 -21.87 -40.01
N THR A 304 11.14 -22.78 -40.70
CA THR A 304 11.67 -24.12 -40.94
C THR A 304 11.42 -24.60 -42.37
N ALA A 305 12.45 -25.22 -42.94
CA ALA A 305 12.40 -26.01 -44.17
C ALA A 305 12.61 -27.51 -43.89
N VAL A 306 12.65 -27.90 -42.61
CA VAL A 306 12.93 -29.28 -42.14
C VAL A 306 12.02 -29.65 -40.96
N ASN A 307 12.09 -30.91 -40.54
CA ASN A 307 11.34 -31.39 -39.37
C ASN A 307 11.78 -30.67 -38.08
N PHE A 308 10.83 -30.43 -37.17
CA PHE A 308 11.07 -29.62 -35.96
C PHE A 308 10.39 -30.20 -34.71
N THR A 309 10.88 -29.79 -33.53
CA THR A 309 10.28 -30.10 -32.22
C THR A 309 9.93 -28.81 -31.49
N VAL A 310 8.93 -28.90 -30.60
CA VAL A 310 8.54 -27.80 -29.73
C VAL A 310 8.82 -28.21 -28.28
N SER A 311 9.35 -27.29 -27.46
CA SER A 311 9.72 -27.57 -26.07
C SER A 311 9.16 -26.51 -25.14
N TYR A 312 8.44 -26.94 -24.10
CA TYR A 312 7.88 -26.05 -23.07
C TYR A 312 8.97 -25.32 -22.26
N ALA A 313 10.08 -26.02 -21.94
CA ALA A 313 11.22 -25.41 -21.25
C ALA A 313 11.86 -24.26 -22.04
N GLY A 314 11.78 -24.34 -23.38
CA GLY A 314 12.25 -23.29 -24.29
C GLY A 314 11.29 -22.10 -24.30
N ALA A 315 9.99 -22.35 -24.48
CA ALA A 315 8.93 -21.36 -24.55
C ALA A 315 7.56 -22.04 -24.39
N ASN A 316 6.55 -21.32 -23.91
CA ASN A 316 5.15 -21.78 -23.87
C ASN A 316 4.28 -21.15 -24.97
N PHE A 317 4.85 -20.29 -25.81
CA PHE A 317 4.23 -19.76 -27.03
C PHE A 317 5.20 -19.86 -28.21
N HIS A 318 4.78 -20.47 -29.32
CA HIS A 318 5.63 -20.68 -30.48
C HIS A 318 4.94 -20.17 -31.74
N VAL A 319 5.69 -19.47 -32.60
CA VAL A 319 5.25 -19.13 -33.95
C VAL A 319 6.21 -19.76 -34.95
N VAL A 320 5.75 -20.76 -35.69
CA VAL A 320 6.56 -21.50 -36.65
C VAL A 320 6.13 -21.11 -38.06
N THR A 321 7.05 -20.53 -38.83
CA THR A 321 6.83 -20.26 -40.26
C THR A 321 7.26 -21.48 -41.07
N ILE A 322 6.35 -22.00 -41.89
CA ILE A 322 6.51 -23.22 -42.67
C ILE A 322 6.76 -22.82 -44.13
N ASP A 323 8.02 -22.88 -44.56
CA ASP A 323 8.43 -22.50 -45.91
C ASP A 323 8.52 -23.70 -46.87
N ALA A 324 8.58 -24.93 -46.33
CA ALA A 324 8.52 -26.18 -47.08
C ALA A 324 7.80 -27.26 -46.27
N SER A 325 7.25 -28.29 -46.93
CA SER A 325 6.54 -29.37 -46.25
C SER A 325 7.44 -30.11 -45.25
N CYS A 326 6.96 -30.27 -44.01
CA CYS A 326 7.76 -30.79 -42.91
C CYS A 326 6.91 -31.54 -41.88
N ALA A 327 7.56 -32.12 -40.87
CA ALA A 327 6.90 -32.74 -39.73
C ALA A 327 7.24 -32.00 -38.42
N TRP A 328 6.20 -31.72 -37.63
CA TRP A 328 6.34 -31.43 -36.21
C TRP A 328 6.45 -32.77 -35.49
N THR A 329 7.65 -33.14 -35.04
CA THR A 329 7.94 -34.52 -34.63
C THR A 329 7.65 -34.80 -33.17
N ASN A 330 7.75 -33.80 -32.28
CA ASN A 330 7.56 -34.02 -30.84
C ASN A 330 7.21 -32.72 -30.06
N VAL A 331 6.67 -32.90 -28.85
CA VAL A 331 6.47 -31.85 -27.83
C VAL A 331 7.16 -32.26 -26.54
N LEU A 332 8.22 -31.55 -26.16
CA LEU A 332 9.13 -31.96 -25.10
C LEU A 332 8.96 -31.15 -23.81
N ASN A 333 9.41 -31.75 -22.70
CA ASN A 333 9.58 -31.11 -21.39
C ASN A 333 8.28 -30.57 -20.76
N GLY A 334 7.17 -31.31 -20.94
CA GLY A 334 5.93 -31.01 -20.23
C GLY A 334 6.09 -31.16 -18.71
N VAL A 335 5.45 -30.26 -17.98
CA VAL A 335 5.28 -30.35 -16.51
C VAL A 335 3.78 -30.40 -16.26
N VAL A 336 3.31 -31.18 -15.29
CA VAL A 336 1.87 -31.33 -14.99
C VAL A 336 1.20 -29.97 -14.90
N GLY A 337 0.12 -29.77 -15.67
CA GLY A 337 -0.63 -28.51 -15.72
C GLY A 337 -0.02 -27.41 -16.61
N ALA A 338 1.08 -27.69 -17.33
CA ALA A 338 1.65 -26.77 -18.30
C ALA A 338 0.71 -26.58 -19.50
N GLU A 339 0.57 -25.33 -19.96
CA GLU A 339 -0.11 -24.99 -21.21
C GLU A 339 0.91 -24.49 -22.25
N LEU A 340 0.75 -24.95 -23.49
CA LEU A 340 1.59 -24.59 -24.64
C LEU A 340 0.70 -24.13 -25.78
N THR A 341 1.05 -23.00 -26.40
CA THR A 341 0.40 -22.52 -27.63
C THR A 341 1.38 -22.55 -28.80
N VAL A 342 0.98 -23.12 -29.93
CA VAL A 342 1.77 -23.17 -31.16
C VAL A 342 0.94 -22.60 -32.30
N ILE A 343 1.46 -21.57 -32.97
CA ILE A 343 0.90 -21.01 -34.19
C ILE A 343 1.79 -21.46 -35.34
N LEU A 344 1.25 -22.25 -36.26
CA LEU A 344 1.89 -22.58 -37.52
C LEU A 344 1.43 -21.58 -38.57
N LYS A 345 2.35 -21.03 -39.36
CA LYS A 345 2.09 -20.03 -40.39
C LYS A 345 2.71 -20.46 -41.71
N GLN A 346 1.96 -20.40 -42.81
CA GLN A 346 2.52 -20.56 -44.15
C GLN A 346 3.54 -19.47 -44.47
N GLY A 347 4.64 -19.87 -45.10
CA GLY A 347 5.60 -18.98 -45.72
C GLY A 347 4.99 -18.09 -46.81
N ALA A 348 5.81 -17.20 -47.36
CA ALA A 348 5.37 -16.25 -48.39
C ALA A 348 4.90 -16.93 -49.69
N ALA A 349 5.42 -18.12 -50.00
CA ALA A 349 5.03 -18.90 -51.18
C ALA A 349 3.72 -19.69 -50.98
N GLY A 350 3.37 -20.06 -49.74
CA GLY A 350 2.31 -21.02 -49.47
C GLY A 350 2.62 -22.43 -49.97
N GLY A 351 1.63 -23.32 -49.92
CA GLY A 351 1.66 -24.66 -50.51
C GLY A 351 2.31 -25.75 -49.65
N ALA A 352 2.94 -25.41 -48.52
CA ALA A 352 3.57 -26.39 -47.64
C ALA A 352 2.55 -27.16 -46.79
N SER A 353 2.87 -28.39 -46.41
CA SER A 353 2.06 -29.21 -45.49
C SER A 353 2.83 -29.54 -44.22
N VAL A 354 2.16 -29.63 -43.08
CA VAL A 354 2.76 -30.07 -41.81
C VAL A 354 2.16 -31.40 -41.39
N THR A 355 3.02 -32.38 -41.10
CA THR A 355 2.63 -33.60 -40.38
C THR A 355 2.71 -33.33 -38.88
N PHE A 356 1.64 -33.61 -38.15
CA PHE A 356 1.54 -33.34 -36.70
C PHE A 356 2.09 -34.49 -35.85
N PRO A 357 2.58 -34.22 -34.62
CA PRO A 357 3.19 -35.22 -33.78
C PRO A 357 2.16 -36.22 -33.25
N SER A 358 2.53 -37.50 -33.20
CA SER A 358 1.70 -38.58 -32.64
C SER A 358 1.63 -38.55 -31.11
N VAL A 359 2.55 -37.84 -30.45
CA VAL A 359 2.60 -37.70 -28.98
C VAL A 359 1.50 -36.79 -28.42
N VAL A 360 0.79 -36.05 -29.29
CA VAL A 360 -0.33 -35.19 -28.91
C VAL A 360 -1.62 -35.97 -29.09
N ARG A 361 -2.44 -36.04 -28.03
CA ARG A 361 -3.81 -36.51 -28.11
C ARG A 361 -4.71 -35.38 -28.59
N TRP A 362 -5.07 -35.44 -29.86
CA TRP A 362 -5.99 -34.49 -30.50
C TRP A 362 -7.44 -34.76 -30.07
N LYS A 363 -8.23 -33.69 -29.93
CA LYS A 363 -9.62 -33.78 -29.43
C LYS A 363 -10.54 -34.51 -30.41
N ALA A 364 -10.29 -34.34 -31.71
CA ALA A 364 -10.98 -35.06 -32.78
C ALA A 364 -9.97 -35.61 -33.80
N SER A 365 -9.18 -34.72 -34.41
CA SER A 365 -8.10 -35.04 -35.34
C SER A 365 -7.09 -33.91 -35.33
N ALA A 366 -5.86 -34.17 -35.78
CA ALA A 366 -4.88 -33.10 -35.97
C ALA A 366 -5.44 -32.00 -36.91
N PRO A 367 -5.19 -30.73 -36.63
CA PRO A 367 -5.73 -29.64 -37.43
C PRO A 367 -5.05 -29.56 -38.80
N THR A 368 -5.69 -28.91 -39.76
CA THR A 368 -5.12 -28.72 -41.11
C THR A 368 -4.61 -27.30 -41.28
N LEU A 369 -3.38 -27.14 -41.74
CA LEU A 369 -2.86 -25.84 -42.18
C LEU A 369 -3.27 -25.61 -43.64
N ALA A 370 -4.05 -24.56 -43.91
CA ALA A 370 -4.42 -24.20 -45.27
C ALA A 370 -3.19 -23.85 -46.12
N SER A 371 -3.26 -24.09 -47.43
CA SER A 371 -2.14 -23.93 -48.36
C SER A 371 -1.90 -22.50 -48.85
N SER A 372 -2.80 -21.55 -48.60
CA SER A 372 -2.61 -20.16 -49.04
C SER A 372 -1.47 -19.47 -48.29
N ALA A 373 -0.69 -18.65 -48.99
CA ALA A 373 0.40 -17.86 -48.39
C ALA A 373 -0.07 -17.09 -47.14
N GLY A 374 0.71 -17.15 -46.07
CA GLY A 374 0.41 -16.49 -44.80
C GLY A 374 -0.75 -17.08 -43.98
N ALA A 375 -1.41 -18.16 -44.43
CA ALA A 375 -2.42 -18.88 -43.64
C ALA A 375 -1.85 -19.33 -42.29
N ARG A 376 -2.71 -19.43 -41.28
CA ARG A 376 -2.31 -19.79 -39.92
C ARG A 376 -3.24 -20.83 -39.32
N VAL A 377 -2.67 -21.69 -38.48
CA VAL A 377 -3.44 -22.55 -37.57
C VAL A 377 -2.84 -22.48 -36.18
N GLY A 378 -3.69 -22.32 -35.18
CA GLY A 378 -3.31 -22.26 -33.77
C GLY A 378 -3.69 -23.55 -33.07
N VAL A 379 -2.78 -24.04 -32.24
CA VAL A 379 -2.99 -25.23 -31.41
C VAL A 379 -2.70 -24.86 -29.96
N LYS A 380 -3.62 -25.22 -29.06
CA LYS A 380 -3.43 -25.08 -27.61
C LYS A 380 -3.39 -26.46 -26.97
N LEU A 381 -2.31 -26.75 -26.25
CA LEU A 381 -2.08 -28.03 -25.61
C LEU A 381 -1.93 -27.87 -24.09
N ALA A 382 -2.37 -28.86 -23.33
CA ALA A 382 -2.07 -29.02 -21.91
C ALA A 382 -1.34 -30.34 -21.65
N PHE A 383 -0.44 -30.38 -20.67
CA PHE A 383 0.24 -31.60 -20.26
C PHE A 383 -0.42 -32.18 -19.00
N ASP A 384 -0.96 -33.41 -19.10
CA ASP A 384 -1.68 -34.07 -18.01
C ASP A 384 -0.77 -34.83 -17.01
N GLY A 385 0.53 -34.95 -17.34
CA GLY A 385 1.51 -35.71 -16.58
C GLY A 385 2.08 -36.91 -17.34
N GLU A 386 1.40 -37.36 -18.39
CA GLU A 386 1.85 -38.46 -19.25
C GLU A 386 1.96 -38.02 -20.71
N VAL A 387 0.99 -37.25 -21.20
CA VAL A 387 0.88 -36.85 -22.61
C VAL A 387 0.43 -35.40 -22.76
N TRP A 388 0.64 -34.84 -23.95
CA TRP A 388 0.03 -33.57 -24.33
C TRP A 388 -1.35 -33.81 -24.90
N VAL A 389 -2.35 -33.08 -24.40
CA VAL A 389 -3.74 -33.12 -24.86
C VAL A 389 -4.11 -31.77 -25.47
N GLU A 390 -4.85 -31.78 -26.58
CA GLU A 390 -5.45 -30.57 -27.13
C GLU A 390 -6.60 -30.08 -26.23
N LEU A 391 -6.64 -28.77 -25.96
CA LEU A 391 -7.68 -28.11 -25.15
C LEU A 391 -8.94 -27.80 -25.98
#